data_AF-A0A3D4WSB1-F1
#
_entry.id   AF-A0A3D4WSB1-F1
#
_cell.length_a   1.000
_cell.length_b   1.000
_cell.length_c   1.000
_cell.angle_alpha   90.00
_cell.angle_beta   90.00
_cell.angle_gamma   90.00
#
_symmetry.space_group_name_H-M   'P 1'
#
loop_
_entity.id
_entity.type
_entity.pdbx_description
1 polymer ?
#
loop_
_entity_poly.entity_id
_entity_poly.type
_entity_poly.pdbx_seq_one_letter_code
_entity_poly.pdbx_strand_id
1 'polypeptide(L)'
;MQVYIHRLRRALGDDGRVVHSAAGYLLVAAVEEVDSRVFERLTAQASDARLRGDLPRAAELLEQALGQWRGAAYAGMRDIAALAAEAERLEENRLAAL
;
A
#
# COMPACT_ATOMS: atom_id res chain seq x y z
N MET A 1 -4.80 8.54 -24.04
CA MET A 1 -5.01 7.58 -22.93
C MET A 1 -4.62 6.14 -23.26
N GLN A 2 -4.90 5.60 -24.45
CA GLN A 2 -4.57 4.20 -24.79
C GLN A 2 -3.07 3.85 -24.69
N VAL A 3 -2.17 4.79 -24.96
CA VAL A 3 -0.71 4.58 -24.89
C VAL A 3 -0.22 4.30 -23.45
N TYR A 4 -0.79 4.95 -22.43
CA TYR A 4 -0.39 4.74 -21.03
C TYR A 4 -0.80 3.37 -20.51
N ILE A 5 -2.03 2.92 -20.82
CA ILE A 5 -2.51 1.58 -20.46
C ILE A 5 -1.70 0.49 -21.17
N HIS A 6 -1.39 0.69 -22.45
CA HIS A 6 -0.56 -0.25 -23.20
C HIS A 6 0.85 -0.39 -22.58
N ARG A 7 1.50 0.73 -22.22
CA ARG A 7 2.80 0.70 -21.54
C ARG A 7 2.71 0.05 -20.16
N LEU A 8 1.66 0.32 -19.41
CA LEU A 8 1.43 -0.28 -18.09
C LEU A 8 1.27 -1.80 -18.18
N ARG A 9 0.44 -2.31 -19.11
CA ARG A 9 0.28 -3.75 -19.34
C ARG A 9 1.60 -4.44 -19.65
N ARG A 10 2.39 -3.83 -20.54
CA ARG A 10 3.72 -4.35 -20.89
C ARG A 10 4.67 -4.34 -19.69
N ALA A 11 4.67 -3.29 -18.89
CA ALA A 11 5.51 -3.22 -17.68
C ALA A 11 5.12 -4.25 -16.62
N LEU A 12 3.84 -4.64 -16.57
CA LEU A 12 3.30 -5.62 -15.64
C LEU A 12 3.33 -7.08 -16.16
N GLY A 13 3.87 -7.31 -17.37
CA GLY A 13 3.99 -8.67 -17.94
C GLY A 13 2.72 -9.25 -18.58
N ASP A 14 1.70 -8.42 -18.86
CA ASP A 14 0.44 -8.75 -19.56
C ASP A 14 -0.24 -10.10 -19.24
N ASP A 15 -0.42 -10.41 -17.95
CA ASP A 15 -1.17 -11.59 -17.45
C ASP A 15 -2.65 -11.30 -17.13
N GLY A 16 -3.28 -10.35 -17.82
CA GLY A 16 -4.65 -9.93 -17.48
C GLY A 16 -4.78 -9.09 -16.21
N ARG A 17 -3.66 -8.57 -15.68
CA ARG A 17 -3.63 -7.71 -14.48
C ARG A 17 -4.34 -6.36 -14.66
N VAL A 18 -4.46 -5.85 -15.89
CA VAL A 18 -5.17 -4.60 -16.17
C VAL A 18 -6.45 -4.90 -16.97
N VAL A 19 -7.56 -5.02 -16.26
CA VAL A 19 -8.87 -5.39 -16.80
C VAL A 19 -9.63 -4.13 -17.19
N HIS A 20 -10.19 -4.12 -18.40
CA HIS A 20 -11.11 -3.06 -18.82
C HIS A 20 -12.53 -3.38 -18.34
N SER A 21 -13.22 -2.41 -17.77
CA SER A 21 -14.61 -2.50 -17.30
C SER A 21 -15.44 -1.33 -17.80
N ALA A 22 -16.76 -1.40 -17.63
CA ALA A 22 -17.65 -0.28 -17.98
C ALA A 22 -17.33 1.01 -17.20
N ALA A 23 -16.65 0.90 -16.05
CA ALA A 23 -16.25 2.02 -15.20
C ALA A 23 -14.80 2.49 -15.44
N GLY A 24 -14.05 1.88 -16.37
CA GLY A 24 -12.66 2.24 -16.69
C GLY A 24 -11.72 1.05 -16.64
N TYR A 25 -10.63 1.16 -15.86
CA TYR A 25 -9.60 0.12 -15.76
C TYR A 25 -9.40 -0.30 -14.30
N LEU A 26 -9.25 -1.60 -14.10
CA LEU A 26 -8.97 -2.21 -12.80
C LEU A 26 -7.59 -2.85 -12.83
N LEU A 27 -6.76 -2.54 -11.83
CA LEU A 27 -5.50 -3.22 -11.59
C LEU A 27 -5.72 -4.35 -10.59
N VAL A 28 -5.48 -5.58 -11.02
CA VAL A 28 -5.50 -6.77 -10.17
C VAL A 28 -4.10 -6.96 -9.58
N ALA A 29 -4.03 -6.88 -8.26
CA ALA A 29 -2.83 -7.11 -7.48
C ALA A 29 -3.20 -7.83 -6.18
N ALA A 30 -2.36 -8.75 -5.75
CA ALA A 30 -2.43 -9.35 -4.43
C ALA A 30 -2.02 -8.30 -3.37
N VAL A 31 -2.47 -8.51 -2.13
CA VAL A 31 -2.14 -7.63 -0.99
C VAL A 31 -0.62 -7.52 -0.81
N GLU A 32 0.09 -8.63 -1.01
CA GLU A 32 1.54 -8.76 -0.89
C GLU A 32 2.32 -7.93 -1.92
N GLU A 33 1.68 -7.52 -3.01
CA GLU A 33 2.31 -6.74 -4.07
C GLU A 33 2.22 -5.23 -3.84
N VAL A 34 1.46 -4.81 -2.82
CA VAL A 34 1.23 -3.39 -2.51
C VAL A 34 1.68 -3.11 -1.08
N ASP A 35 2.79 -2.39 -0.94
CA ASP A 35 3.42 -2.07 0.33
C ASP A 35 2.45 -1.47 1.37
N SER A 36 1.58 -0.54 0.95
CA SER A 36 0.57 0.05 1.84
C SER A 36 -0.45 -0.98 2.35
N ARG A 37 -0.80 -1.97 1.54
CA ARG A 37 -1.68 -3.07 1.95
C ARG A 37 -0.99 -4.06 2.86
N VAL A 38 0.29 -4.34 2.60
CA VAL A 38 1.12 -5.14 3.52
C VAL A 38 1.25 -4.45 4.88
N PHE A 39 1.50 -3.14 4.89
CA PHE A 39 1.55 -2.32 6.11
C PHE A 39 0.25 -2.41 6.90
N GLU A 40 -0.90 -2.14 6.27
CA GLU A 40 -2.23 -2.20 6.89
C GLU A 40 -2.52 -3.59 7.50
N ARG A 41 -2.11 -4.66 6.81
CA ARG A 41 -2.27 -6.03 7.33
C ARG A 41 -1.40 -6.30 8.56
N LEU A 42 -0.14 -5.88 8.53
CA LEU A 42 0.80 -6.12 9.64
C LEU A 42 0.42 -5.32 10.88
N THR A 43 -0.03 -4.07 10.73
CA THR A 43 -0.51 -3.26 11.86
C THR A 43 -1.79 -3.80 12.49
N ALA A 44 -2.71 -4.33 11.68
CA ALA A 44 -3.89 -5.04 12.18
C ALA A 44 -3.49 -6.28 13.00
N GLN A 45 -2.57 -7.10 12.49
CA GLN A 45 -2.06 -8.27 13.20
C GLN A 45 -1.33 -7.90 14.50
N ALA A 46 -0.57 -6.79 14.50
CA ALA A 46 0.10 -6.29 15.69
C ALA A 46 -0.91 -5.85 16.77
N SER A 47 -1.99 -5.16 16.36
CA SER A 47 -3.08 -4.79 17.25
C SER A 47 -3.73 -6.02 17.89
N ASP A 48 -4.00 -7.05 17.10
CA ASP A 48 -4.55 -8.32 17.59
C ASP A 48 -3.62 -9.04 18.56
N ALA A 49 -2.31 -9.06 18.28
CA ALA A 49 -1.30 -9.65 19.17
C ALA A 49 -1.25 -8.90 20.51
N ARG A 50 -1.28 -7.57 20.47
CA ARG A 50 -1.34 -6.71 21.66
C ARG A 50 -2.60 -6.96 22.50
N LEU A 51 -3.77 -7.09 21.87
CA LEU A 51 -5.03 -7.40 22.56
C LEU A 51 -5.00 -8.76 23.26
N ARG A 52 -4.23 -9.73 22.73
CA ARG A 52 -3.99 -11.04 23.35
C ARG A 52 -2.88 -11.04 24.41
N GLY A 53 -2.24 -9.89 24.66
CA GLY A 53 -1.13 -9.76 25.60
C GLY A 53 0.23 -10.21 25.06
N ASP A 54 0.33 -10.58 23.78
CA ASP A 54 1.58 -10.97 23.14
C ASP A 54 2.33 -9.73 22.62
N LEU A 55 2.90 -8.98 23.56
CA LEU A 55 3.67 -7.77 23.27
C LEU A 55 4.91 -8.01 22.41
N PRO A 56 5.71 -9.10 22.62
CA PRO A 56 6.84 -9.39 21.74
C PRO A 56 6.41 -9.55 20.28
N ARG A 57 5.33 -10.31 20.03
CA ARG A 57 4.84 -10.50 18.66
C ARG A 57 4.31 -9.21 18.06
N ALA A 58 3.62 -8.38 18.85
CA ALA A 58 3.14 -7.09 18.38
C ALA A 58 4.30 -6.17 17.94
N ALA A 59 5.40 -6.14 18.69
CA ALA A 59 6.58 -5.36 18.36
C ALA A 59 7.23 -5.83 17.05
N GLU A 60 7.45 -7.14 16.87
CA GLU A 60 8.00 -7.71 15.63
C GLU A 60 7.16 -7.35 14.40
N LEU A 61 5.83 -7.40 14.53
CA LEU A 61 4.91 -7.09 13.43
C LEU A 61 4.93 -5.60 13.08
N LEU A 62 5.03 -4.71 14.07
CA LEU A 62 5.18 -3.27 13.84
C LEU A 62 6.52 -2.94 13.18
N GLU A 63 7.62 -3.59 13.59
CA GLU A 63 8.91 -3.42 12.93
C GLU A 63 8.86 -3.83 11.46
N GLN A 64 8.24 -4.97 11.14
CA GLN A 64 8.04 -5.42 9.76
C GLN A 64 7.14 -4.47 8.96
N ALA A 65 6.10 -3.92 9.59
CA ALA A 65 5.22 -2.94 8.98
C ALA A 65 6.01 -1.68 8.63
N LEU A 66 6.70 -1.08 9.60
CA LEU A 66 7.53 0.10 9.40
C LEU A 66 8.62 -0.13 8.34
N GLY A 67 9.15 -1.35 8.24
CA GLY A 67 10.09 -1.75 7.19
C GLY A 67 9.55 -1.68 5.75
N GLN A 68 8.24 -1.58 5.54
CA GLN A 68 7.65 -1.36 4.20
C GLN A 68 7.84 0.08 3.70
N TRP A 69 8.14 1.02 4.60
CA TRP A 69 8.27 2.42 4.27
C TRP A 69 9.64 2.75 3.68
N ARG A 70 9.63 3.34 2.48
CA ARG A 70 10.85 3.70 1.73
C ARG A 70 11.11 5.21 1.72
N GLY A 71 10.36 5.96 2.51
CA GLY A 71 10.34 7.42 2.54
C GLY A 71 8.91 7.95 2.69
N ALA A 72 8.72 9.24 2.45
CA ALA A 72 7.38 9.83 2.50
C ALA A 72 6.44 9.23 1.45
N ALA A 73 5.16 9.09 1.79
CA ALA A 73 4.12 8.64 0.87
C ALA A 73 4.13 9.48 -0.41
N TYR A 74 4.10 8.80 -1.57
CA TYR A 74 4.18 9.44 -2.90
C TYR A 74 5.32 10.46 -3.05
N ALA A 75 6.48 10.20 -2.45
CA ALA A 75 7.67 11.03 -2.64
C ALA A 75 7.95 11.27 -4.14
N GLY A 76 8.16 12.54 -4.51
CA GLY A 76 8.31 12.97 -5.91
C GLY A 76 6.99 13.26 -6.65
N MET A 77 5.84 13.06 -6.02
CA MET A 77 4.52 13.32 -6.60
C MET A 77 3.61 14.15 -5.68
N ARG A 78 4.19 14.85 -4.70
CA ARG A 78 3.45 15.59 -3.66
C ARG A 78 2.62 16.76 -4.20
N ASP A 79 2.98 17.30 -5.37
CA ASP A 79 2.26 18.41 -6.00
C ASP A 79 0.99 17.95 -6.75
N ILE A 80 0.74 16.64 -6.83
CA ILE A 80 -0.47 16.09 -7.45
C ILE A 80 -1.60 16.18 -6.41
N ALA A 81 -2.48 17.18 -6.56
CA ALA A 81 -3.59 17.42 -5.64
C ALA A 81 -4.48 16.18 -5.39
N ALA A 82 -4.66 15.32 -6.41
CA ALA A 82 -5.42 14.09 -6.30
C ALA A 82 -4.81 13.05 -5.33
N LEU A 83 -3.51 13.15 -5.02
CA LEU A 83 -2.81 12.26 -4.09
C LEU A 83 -2.72 12.81 -2.66
N ALA A 84 -3.02 14.10 -2.44
CA ALA A 84 -2.78 14.77 -1.17
C ALA A 84 -3.46 14.06 0.02
N ALA A 85 -4.76 13.78 -0.10
CA ALA A 85 -5.53 13.12 0.96
C ALA A 85 -5.03 11.70 1.26
N GLU A 86 -4.64 10.94 0.23
CA GLU A 86 -4.13 9.58 0.44
C GLU A 86 -2.71 9.59 1.00
N ALA A 87 -1.87 10.54 0.60
CA ALA A 87 -0.54 10.71 1.18
C ALA A 87 -0.64 11.03 2.68
N GLU A 88 -1.53 11.95 3.06
CA GLU A 88 -1.79 12.30 4.46
C GLU A 88 -2.27 11.10 5.27
N ARG A 89 -3.31 10.39 4.79
CA ARG A 89 -3.82 9.17 5.45
C ARG A 89 -2.73 8.12 5.69
N LEU A 90 -1.87 7.90 4.69
CA LEU A 90 -0.77 6.94 4.81
C LEU A 90 0.25 7.40 5.86
N GLU A 91 0.64 8.68 5.87
CA GLU A 91 1.57 9.20 6.88
C GLU A 91 1.00 9.15 8.29
N GLU A 92 -0.29 9.44 8.47
CA GLU A 92 -0.98 9.26 9.75
C GLU A 92 -0.93 7.81 10.21
N ASN A 93 -1.19 6.86 9.30
CA ASN A 93 -1.07 5.44 9.59
C ASN A 93 0.36 5.03 10.00
N ARG A 94 1.39 5.64 9.39
CA ARG A 94 2.78 5.43 9.79
C ARG A 94 3.04 5.94 11.21
N LEU A 95 2.58 7.15 11.52
CA LEU A 95 2.75 7.76 12.83
C LEU A 95 2.06 6.95 13.93
N ALA A 96 0.91 6.35 13.64
CA ALA A 96 0.20 5.49 14.59
C ALA A 96 0.92 4.15 14.89
N ALA A 97 1.90 3.77 14.07
CA ALA A 97 2.67 2.54 14.22
C ALA A 97 4.05 2.73 14.89
N LEU A 98 4.44 3.99 15.18
CA LEU A 98 5.66 4.36 15.90
C LEU A 98 5.43 4.40 17.41
#